data_AF-A0A381IAR9-F1
#
_entry.id   AF-A0A381IAR9-F1
#
_cell.length_a   1.000
_cell.length_b   1.000
_cell.length_c   1.000
_cell.angle_alpha   90.00
_cell.angle_beta   90.00
_cell.angle_gamma   90.00
#
_symmetry.space_group_name_H-M   'P 1'
#
loop_
_entity.id
_entity.type
_entity.pdbx_description
1 polymer ?
#
loop_
_entity_poly.entity_id
_entity_poly.type
_entity_poly.pdbx_seq_one_letter_code
_entity_poly.pdbx_strand_id
1 'polypeptide(L)'
;MDIGGRLVKIDKISKKITYISPKIDKIIKDNNLNLQVGTMATVENTKPIVDIMVDLLMESIGLRKQTPLFDFIITNKSISIDENIKNVSFSGGVADYIYYDGEIKDYFEYGDLGILLGQAIKNCEYLKKVNVVKSMETIRATVVGAGSHTTEVSGSTITYTSEKFPLKNLPVLKLSIDEETGTSKQISEAIKNKLNWFKLENDLQKVAIAMIGKKNPTFLDIQAYAKGFVDGMQQIIENDLPFIVIVENDMAKVLGQAIYALLNYEKEIVCIDSVKVEKWRLYRYWKTYS
;
A
#
# COMPACT_ATOMS: atom_id res chain seq x y z
N MET A 1 3.37 11.96 -2.42
CA MET A 1 4.52 12.39 -1.59
C MET A 1 5.08 11.13 -0.94
N ASP A 2 6.38 10.87 -1.06
CA ASP A 2 7.00 9.64 -0.54
C ASP A 2 7.79 9.99 0.73
N ILE A 3 7.14 9.84 1.89
CA ILE A 3 7.72 10.08 3.22
C ILE A 3 7.43 8.85 4.08
N GLY A 4 8.48 8.22 4.61
CA GLY A 4 8.35 7.05 5.47
C GLY A 4 9.69 6.58 6.03
N GLY A 5 9.63 5.73 7.06
CA GLY A 5 10.83 5.26 7.77
C GLY A 5 11.81 4.50 6.88
N ARG A 6 11.31 3.72 5.90
CA ARG A 6 12.10 2.84 5.03
C ARG A 6 12.92 3.53 3.93
N LEU A 7 12.81 4.86 3.83
CA LEU A 7 13.66 5.63 2.91
C LEU A 7 15.13 5.62 3.32
N VAL A 8 15.41 5.26 4.58
CA VAL A 8 16.74 4.91 5.09
C VAL A 8 16.64 3.56 5.78
N LYS A 9 17.44 2.58 5.36
CA LYS A 9 17.52 1.27 6.02
C LYS A 9 18.78 1.18 6.85
N ILE A 10 18.63 0.59 8.02
CA ILE A 10 19.67 0.46 9.04
C ILE A 10 19.78 -1.01 9.41
N ASP A 11 21.01 -1.52 9.43
CA ASP A 11 21.27 -2.85 9.94
C ASP A 11 21.01 -2.87 11.45
N LYS A 12 20.19 -3.82 11.91
CA LYS A 12 19.72 -3.84 13.31
C LYS A 12 20.83 -4.08 14.32
N ILE A 13 21.87 -4.80 13.92
CA ILE A 13 22.97 -5.22 14.79
C ILE A 13 24.05 -4.14 14.84
N SER A 14 24.61 -3.79 13.69
CA SER A 14 25.70 -2.82 13.56
C SER A 14 25.24 -1.37 13.63
N LYS A 15 23.94 -1.12 13.54
CA LYS A 15 23.32 0.21 13.41
C LYS A 15 23.86 1.02 12.23
N LYS A 16 24.51 0.38 11.26
CA LYS A 16 25.01 1.04 10.05
C LYS A 16 23.90 1.21 9.04
N ILE A 17 23.89 2.36 8.37
CA ILE A 17 23.00 2.63 7.25
C ILE A 17 23.40 1.70 6.10
N THR A 18 22.45 0.89 5.63
CA THR A 18 22.64 -0.06 4.53
C THR A 18 22.07 0.45 3.22
N TYR A 19 21.14 1.42 3.28
CA TYR A 19 20.50 1.99 2.11
C TYR A 19 19.95 3.38 2.42
N ILE A 20 20.08 4.27 1.44
CA ILE A 20 19.44 5.60 1.42
C ILE A 20 18.76 5.74 0.06
N SER A 21 17.48 6.09 0.05
CA SER A 21 16.75 6.32 -1.20
C SER A 21 17.31 7.54 -1.97
N PRO A 22 17.23 7.57 -3.32
CA PRO A 22 17.79 8.68 -4.11
C PRO A 22 17.26 10.07 -3.71
N LYS A 23 15.99 10.16 -3.31
CA LYS A 23 15.39 11.42 -2.85
C LYS A 23 16.01 11.89 -1.54
N ILE A 24 16.18 10.98 -0.58
CA ILE A 24 16.81 11.31 0.70
C ILE A 24 18.29 11.61 0.54
N ASP A 25 19.00 10.89 -0.33
CA ASP A 25 20.40 11.16 -0.66
C ASP A 25 20.57 12.59 -1.20
N LYS A 26 19.64 13.05 -2.05
CA LYS A 26 19.64 14.43 -2.52
C LYS A 26 19.39 15.44 -1.39
N ILE A 27 18.41 15.21 -0.53
CA ILE A 27 18.14 16.09 0.62
C ILE A 27 19.36 16.19 1.54
N ILE A 28 20.02 15.06 1.80
CA ILE A 28 21.25 14.99 2.58
C ILE A 28 22.33 15.89 1.96
N LYS A 29 22.54 15.79 0.64
CA LYS A 29 23.51 16.63 -0.09
C LYS A 29 23.13 18.11 -0.08
N ASP A 30 21.88 18.44 -0.37
CA ASP A 30 21.39 19.81 -0.44
C ASP A 30 21.46 20.53 0.92
N ASN A 31 21.42 19.77 2.03
CA ASN A 31 21.50 20.28 3.40
C ASN A 31 22.86 20.03 4.07
N ASN A 32 23.87 19.57 3.31
CA ASN A 32 25.21 19.24 3.81
C ASN A 32 25.20 18.33 5.07
N LEU A 33 24.32 17.32 5.08
CA LEU A 33 24.24 16.35 6.17
C LEU A 33 25.30 15.27 5.97
N ASN A 34 26.02 14.92 7.04
CA ASN A 34 27.07 13.88 7.01
C ASN A 34 26.48 12.46 7.17
N LEU A 35 25.52 12.10 6.32
CA LEU A 35 24.90 10.77 6.29
C LEU A 35 25.19 10.07 4.96
N GLN A 36 25.73 8.86 5.02
CA GLN A 36 25.98 8.03 3.84
C GLN A 36 25.82 6.56 4.20
N VAL A 37 25.71 5.70 3.18
CA VAL A 37 25.72 4.25 3.40
C VAL A 37 27.03 3.85 4.09
N GLY A 38 26.93 3.06 5.15
CA GLY A 38 28.04 2.67 6.03
C GLY A 38 28.19 3.54 7.28
N THR A 39 27.60 4.74 7.32
CA THR A 39 27.57 5.56 8.54
C THR A 39 26.76 4.88 9.63
N MET A 40 27.24 4.94 10.87
CA MET A 40 26.48 4.47 12.03
C MET A 40 25.35 5.45 12.33
N ALA A 41 24.10 4.98 12.27
CA ALA A 41 22.93 5.77 12.56
C ALA A 41 22.81 6.01 14.08
N THR A 42 22.67 7.27 14.46
CA THR A 42 22.33 7.68 15.82
C THR A 42 21.12 8.61 15.75
N VAL A 43 20.42 8.78 16.87
CA VAL A 43 19.27 9.70 16.90
C VAL A 43 19.71 11.10 16.51
N GLU A 44 20.88 11.54 16.97
CA GLU A 44 21.41 12.88 16.74
C GLU A 44 21.73 13.13 15.26
N ASN A 45 22.37 12.17 14.58
CA ASN A 45 22.74 12.36 13.18
C ASN A 45 21.59 12.11 12.19
N THR A 46 20.59 11.31 12.58
CA THR A 46 19.40 11.03 11.74
C THR A 46 18.23 11.98 12.02
N LYS A 47 18.23 12.69 13.15
CA LYS A 47 17.18 13.66 13.47
C LYS A 47 17.04 14.77 12.42
N PRO A 48 18.11 15.40 11.88
CA PRO A 48 17.97 16.46 10.88
C PRO A 48 17.19 16.02 9.64
N ILE A 49 17.43 14.79 9.15
CA ILE A 49 16.70 14.28 7.99
C ILE A 49 15.24 13.96 8.33
N VAL A 50 14.98 13.46 9.54
CA VAL A 50 13.62 13.24 10.03
C VAL A 50 12.85 14.55 10.19
N ASP A 51 13.48 15.60 10.71
CA ASP A 51 12.86 16.92 10.86
C ASP A 51 12.46 17.49 9.49
N ILE A 52 13.32 17.36 8.47
CA ILE A 52 13.00 17.75 7.09
C ILE A 52 11.80 16.96 6.55
N MET A 53 11.73 15.65 6.80
CA MET A 53 10.57 14.83 6.42
C MET A 53 9.28 15.31 7.10
N VAL A 54 9.34 15.66 8.40
CA VAL A 54 8.16 16.19 9.12
C VAL A 54 7.73 17.52 8.53
N ASP A 55 8.68 18.42 8.24
CA ASP A 55 8.42 19.71 7.63
C ASP A 55 7.70 19.58 6.29
N LEU A 56 8.19 18.70 5.40
CA LEU A 56 7.58 18.41 4.11
C LEU A 56 6.17 17.82 4.25
N LEU A 57 5.96 16.96 5.26
CA LEU A 57 4.65 16.43 5.58
C LEU A 57 3.69 17.56 5.98
N MET A 58 4.13 18.52 6.81
CA MET A 58 3.31 19.67 7.22
C MET A 58 2.99 20.62 6.07
N GLU A 59 3.94 20.82 5.15
CA GLU A 59 3.71 21.59 3.91
C GLU A 59 2.66 20.92 3.02
N SER A 60 2.63 19.60 2.98
CA SER A 60 1.68 18.84 2.15
C SER A 60 0.23 18.97 2.58
N ILE A 61 0.02 19.15 3.88
CA ILE A 61 -1.30 19.32 4.48
C ILE A 61 -1.59 20.80 4.77
N GLY A 62 -0.82 21.73 4.20
CA GLY A 62 -1.08 23.16 4.33
C GLY A 62 -0.91 23.74 5.75
N LEU A 63 -0.34 22.98 6.69
CA LEU A 63 -0.05 23.46 8.05
C LEU A 63 1.24 24.29 8.12
N ARG A 64 2.07 24.21 7.08
CA ARG A 64 3.27 25.03 6.87
C ARG A 64 3.25 25.62 5.45
N LYS A 65 3.84 26.82 5.28
CA LYS A 65 4.03 27.41 3.94
C LYS A 65 4.95 26.53 3.11
N GLN A 66 4.53 26.25 1.87
CA GLN A 66 5.30 25.44 0.93
C GLN A 66 6.65 26.11 0.62
N THR A 67 7.71 25.31 0.67
CA THR A 67 9.08 25.72 0.33
C THR A 67 9.46 25.16 -1.04
N PRO A 68 10.52 25.66 -1.70
CA PRO A 68 10.99 25.09 -2.97
C PRO A 68 11.34 23.59 -2.92
N LEU A 69 11.61 23.05 -1.72
CA LEU A 69 11.86 21.62 -1.49
C LEU A 69 10.60 20.76 -1.67
N PHE A 70 9.42 21.35 -1.44
CA PHE A 70 8.12 20.70 -1.56
C PHE A 70 7.82 20.26 -3.00
N ASP A 71 8.06 21.16 -3.96
CA ASP A 71 7.83 20.92 -5.39
C ASP A 71 8.71 19.78 -5.93
N PHE A 72 9.88 19.58 -5.34
CA PHE A 72 10.80 18.50 -5.72
C PHE A 72 10.35 17.11 -5.25
N ILE A 73 9.53 17.02 -4.20
CA ILE A 73 9.19 15.76 -3.51
C ILE A 73 7.79 15.27 -3.86
N ILE A 74 6.95 16.14 -4.41
CA ILE A 74 5.63 15.78 -4.91
C ILE A 74 5.72 15.00 -6.22
N THR A 75 5.10 13.82 -6.24
CA THR A 75 4.98 12.96 -7.44
C THR A 75 3.71 13.26 -8.26
N ASN A 76 2.72 14.01 -7.74
CA ASN A 76 1.46 14.40 -8.41
C ASN A 76 0.86 15.68 -7.80
N LYS A 77 0.23 16.55 -8.61
CA LYS A 77 -0.34 17.90 -8.29
C LYS A 77 -0.65 18.15 -6.80
N SER A 78 -0.18 19.30 -6.29
CA SER A 78 -0.48 19.77 -4.93
C SER A 78 -1.98 19.83 -4.66
N ILE A 79 -2.39 19.39 -3.46
CA ILE A 79 -3.76 19.56 -2.98
C ILE A 79 -3.90 21.04 -2.61
N SER A 80 -4.73 21.78 -3.34
CA SER A 80 -5.08 23.15 -2.98
C SER A 80 -6.02 23.09 -1.79
N ILE A 81 -5.47 23.23 -0.59
CA ILE A 81 -6.24 23.20 0.66
C ILE A 81 -6.74 24.62 0.91
N ASP A 82 -7.95 24.91 0.43
CA ASP A 82 -8.61 26.22 0.58
C ASP A 82 -9.32 26.37 1.95
N GLU A 83 -9.31 25.32 2.78
CA GLU A 83 -9.98 25.27 4.08
C GLU A 83 -9.02 24.93 5.22
N ASN A 84 -9.23 25.55 6.38
CA ASN A 84 -8.48 25.23 7.60
C ASN A 84 -8.71 23.77 8.02
N ILE A 85 -7.67 22.94 7.95
CA ILE A 85 -7.71 21.56 8.42
C ILE A 85 -7.99 21.52 9.92
N LYS A 86 -9.11 20.91 10.31
CA LYS A 86 -9.52 20.80 11.72
C LYS A 86 -9.07 19.50 12.38
N ASN A 87 -8.97 18.41 11.61
CA ASN A 87 -8.63 17.09 12.12
C ASN A 87 -7.60 16.41 11.20
N VAL A 88 -6.64 15.72 11.81
CA VAL A 88 -5.64 14.91 11.10
C VAL A 88 -5.62 13.51 11.72
N SER A 89 -5.59 12.48 10.88
CA SER A 89 -5.37 11.10 11.32
C SER A 89 -4.18 10.50 10.58
N PHE A 90 -3.45 9.61 11.25
CA PHE A 90 -2.31 8.90 10.70
C PHE A 90 -2.58 7.40 10.69
N SER A 91 -2.13 6.72 9.65
CA SER A 91 -2.24 5.26 9.52
C SER A 91 -0.92 4.64 9.03
N GLY A 92 -0.72 3.35 9.33
CA GLY A 92 0.49 2.60 8.95
C GLY A 92 1.51 2.47 10.08
N GLY A 93 2.64 1.80 9.83
CA GLY A 93 3.60 1.43 10.89
C GLY A 93 4.28 2.62 11.60
N VAL A 94 4.39 3.77 10.94
CA VAL A 94 4.86 5.02 11.58
C VAL A 94 3.80 5.60 12.50
N ALA A 95 2.51 5.45 12.15
CA ALA A 95 1.39 6.00 12.92
C ALA A 95 1.27 5.35 14.31
N ASP A 96 1.61 4.07 14.44
CA ASP A 96 1.63 3.39 15.74
C ASP A 96 2.52 4.15 16.75
N TYR A 97 3.65 4.70 16.29
CA TYR A 97 4.58 5.48 17.09
C TYR A 97 4.23 6.97 17.21
N ILE A 98 3.27 7.47 16.44
CA ILE A 98 2.69 8.80 16.64
C ILE A 98 1.75 8.79 17.86
N TYR A 99 0.98 7.71 18.01
CA TYR A 99 0.04 7.51 19.12
C TYR A 99 0.64 6.80 20.33
N TYR A 100 1.95 6.52 20.32
CA TYR A 100 2.62 5.79 21.40
C TYR A 100 3.15 6.74 22.48
N ASP A 101 2.74 6.52 23.73
CA ASP A 101 3.14 7.28 24.92
C ASP A 101 4.14 6.55 25.83
N GLY A 102 4.57 5.34 25.46
CA GLY A 102 5.54 4.57 26.23
C GLY A 102 6.99 5.01 25.98
N GLU A 103 7.90 4.42 26.75
CA GLU A 103 9.34 4.64 26.59
C GLU A 103 9.88 3.91 25.34
N ILE A 104 10.62 4.64 24.50
CA ILE A 104 11.30 4.06 23.34
C ILE A 104 12.66 3.52 23.76
N LYS A 105 12.82 2.21 23.73
CA LYS A 105 14.07 1.53 24.08
C LYS A 105 15.11 1.56 22.96
N ASP A 106 14.67 1.45 21.71
CA ASP A 106 15.52 1.46 20.53
C ASP A 106 14.80 2.12 19.36
N TYR A 107 15.28 3.29 18.94
CA TYR A 107 14.70 4.05 17.83
C TYR A 107 14.90 3.39 16.46
N PHE A 108 15.73 2.35 16.36
CA PHE A 108 16.06 1.65 15.13
C PHE A 108 15.67 0.16 15.18
N GLU A 109 14.73 -0.22 16.05
CA GLU A 109 14.28 -1.61 16.26
C GLU A 109 13.82 -2.30 14.96
N TYR A 110 13.18 -1.55 14.07
CA TYR A 110 12.70 -2.06 12.77
C TYR A 110 13.75 -2.01 11.65
N GLY A 111 14.95 -1.50 11.93
CA GLY A 111 16.00 -1.32 10.92
C GLY A 111 15.68 -0.19 9.95
N ASP A 112 14.94 0.81 10.40
CA ASP A 112 14.56 2.00 9.63
C ASP A 112 14.33 3.20 10.56
N LEU A 113 13.91 4.35 10.01
CA LEU A 113 13.66 5.58 10.77
C LEU A 113 12.21 5.72 11.26
N GLY A 114 11.40 4.66 11.21
CA GLY A 114 9.96 4.73 11.43
C GLY A 114 9.56 5.21 12.83
N ILE A 115 10.24 4.70 13.86
CA ILE A 115 9.98 5.10 15.26
C ILE A 115 10.36 6.57 15.48
N LEU A 116 11.56 6.96 15.00
CA LEU A 116 12.05 8.31 15.14
C LEU A 116 11.16 9.31 14.40
N LEU A 117 10.71 8.97 13.19
CA LEU A 117 9.76 9.76 12.42
C LEU A 117 8.41 9.88 13.12
N GLY A 118 7.87 8.79 13.66
CA GLY A 118 6.59 8.82 14.38
C GLY A 118 6.64 9.74 15.61
N GLN A 119 7.73 9.67 16.39
CA GLN A 119 7.94 10.55 17.54
C GLN A 119 8.18 12.01 17.14
N ALA A 120 8.89 12.25 16.03
CA ALA A 120 9.08 13.61 15.51
C ALA A 120 7.76 14.23 15.03
N ILE A 121 6.92 13.46 14.33
CA ILE A 121 5.57 13.91 13.93
C ILE A 121 4.74 14.21 15.18
N LYS A 122 4.68 13.30 16.15
CA LYS A 122 3.94 13.51 17.41
C LYS A 122 4.30 14.83 18.11
N ASN A 123 5.60 15.14 18.16
CA ASN A 123 6.11 16.32 18.86
C ASN A 123 6.11 17.60 18.01
N CYS A 124 5.64 17.53 16.76
CA CYS A 124 5.59 18.66 15.85
C CYS A 124 4.62 19.75 16.32
N GLU A 125 5.08 21.00 16.40
CA GLU A 125 4.27 22.12 16.89
C GLU A 125 3.07 22.44 16.00
N TYR A 126 3.20 22.23 14.69
CA TYR A 126 2.09 22.46 13.75
C TYR A 126 0.91 21.54 14.02
N LEU A 127 1.16 20.31 14.48
CA LEU A 127 0.10 19.37 14.83
C LEU A 127 -0.59 19.68 16.16
N LYS A 128 0.02 20.48 17.05
CA LYS A 128 -0.64 20.97 18.26
C LYS A 128 -1.80 21.93 17.96
N LYS A 129 -1.85 22.50 16.74
CA LYS A 129 -2.89 23.44 16.30
C LYS A 129 -4.10 22.75 15.67
N VAL A 130 -4.04 21.43 15.48
CA VAL A 130 -5.11 20.62 14.88
C VAL A 130 -5.46 19.45 15.77
N ASN A 131 -6.67 18.94 15.63
CA ASN A 131 -7.09 17.78 16.41
C ASN A 131 -6.54 16.50 15.77
N VAL A 132 -5.50 15.92 16.39
CA VAL A 132 -4.95 14.64 15.94
C VAL A 132 -5.84 13.52 16.48
N VAL A 133 -6.68 12.96 15.60
CA VAL A 133 -7.62 11.90 15.96
C VAL A 133 -7.05 10.53 15.63
N LYS A 134 -7.17 9.60 16.59
CA LYS A 134 -6.90 8.18 16.34
C LYS A 134 -8.20 7.56 15.83
N SER A 135 -8.27 7.26 14.54
CA SER A 135 -9.43 6.57 13.97
C SER A 135 -9.63 5.23 14.68
N MET A 136 -10.83 5.00 15.22
CA MET A 136 -11.23 3.73 15.84
C MET A 136 -11.39 2.59 14.81
N GLU A 137 -11.37 2.93 13.53
CA GLU A 137 -11.33 2.00 12.42
C GLU A 137 -9.88 1.79 11.97
N THR A 138 -9.29 0.65 12.32
CA THR A 138 -8.01 0.16 11.76
C THR A 138 -8.20 -0.43 10.36
N ILE A 139 -9.05 0.20 9.54
CA ILE A 139 -9.34 -0.23 8.17
C ILE A 139 -9.21 0.98 7.25
N ARG A 140 -8.08 1.01 6.53
CA ARG A 140 -7.83 1.77 5.29
C ARG A 140 -8.33 3.23 5.26
N ALA A 141 -7.50 4.14 5.77
CA ALA A 141 -7.34 5.42 5.10
C ALA A 141 -6.56 5.16 3.80
N THR A 142 -7.26 5.15 2.67
CA THR A 142 -6.62 5.12 1.36
C THR A 142 -6.11 6.53 1.06
N VAL A 143 -4.87 6.83 1.47
CA VAL A 143 -4.15 7.98 0.91
C VAL A 143 -3.73 7.58 -0.50
N VAL A 144 -4.22 8.33 -1.49
CA VAL A 144 -3.80 8.21 -2.88
C VAL A 144 -2.34 8.67 -2.96
N GLY A 145 -1.42 7.72 -2.94
CA GLY A 145 -0.01 8.00 -3.13
C GLY A 145 0.91 6.92 -2.60
N ALA A 146 1.49 6.16 -3.53
CA ALA A 146 2.71 5.38 -3.39
C ALA A 146 2.74 4.30 -2.28
N GLY A 147 2.41 3.07 -2.67
CA GLY A 147 2.75 1.89 -1.92
C GLY A 147 2.41 0.65 -2.73
N SER A 148 3.39 0.04 -3.38
CA SER A 148 3.27 -1.34 -3.86
C SER A 148 3.00 -2.23 -2.65
N HIS A 149 1.73 -2.56 -2.43
CA HIS A 149 1.36 -3.59 -1.48
C HIS A 149 1.69 -4.94 -2.13
N THR A 150 2.85 -5.49 -1.80
CA THR A 150 3.12 -6.91 -2.02
C THR A 150 2.27 -7.71 -1.04
N THR A 151 1.21 -8.33 -1.55
CA THR A 151 0.50 -9.40 -0.84
C THR A 151 1.26 -10.70 -1.10
N GLU A 152 1.83 -11.31 -0.06
CA GLU A 152 2.30 -12.69 -0.15
C GLU A 152 1.08 -13.61 -0.28
N VAL A 153 0.97 -14.26 -1.45
CA VAL A 153 -0.01 -15.31 -1.70
C VAL A 153 0.48 -16.59 -1.05
N SER A 154 -0.01 -16.88 0.14
CA SER A 154 0.09 -18.17 0.80
C SER A 154 -1.31 -18.74 0.95
N GLY A 155 -1.83 -19.37 -0.11
CA GLY A 155 -3.19 -19.94 -0.14
C GLY A 155 -3.22 -21.27 -0.88
N SER A 156 -3.31 -22.35 -0.11
CA SER A 156 -3.45 -23.73 -0.59
C SER A 156 -4.84 -23.96 -1.19
N THR A 157 -5.00 -23.72 -2.49
CA THR A 157 -5.75 -24.50 -3.49
C THR A 157 -5.66 -23.72 -4.79
N ILE A 158 -4.70 -24.12 -5.61
CA ILE A 158 -4.28 -23.34 -6.78
C ILE A 158 -4.68 -24.14 -8.02
N THR A 159 -5.47 -23.53 -8.91
CA THR A 159 -5.66 -24.10 -10.25
C THR A 159 -4.50 -23.62 -11.10
N TYR A 160 -3.54 -24.50 -11.35
CA TYR A 160 -2.38 -24.25 -12.22
C TYR A 160 -2.62 -24.86 -13.60
N THR A 161 -2.24 -24.14 -14.66
CA THR A 161 -2.07 -24.70 -16.00
C THR A 161 -0.59 -24.86 -16.41
N SER A 162 0.38 -24.27 -15.69
CA SER A 162 1.82 -24.56 -15.90
C SER A 162 2.72 -24.15 -14.70
N GLU A 163 3.89 -24.81 -14.56
CA GLU A 163 4.80 -24.78 -13.39
C GLU A 163 5.80 -23.58 -13.32
N LYS A 164 5.62 -22.51 -14.09
CA LYS A 164 6.63 -21.44 -14.20
C LYS A 164 6.18 -20.09 -13.66
N PHE A 165 6.10 -19.89 -12.34
CA PHE A 165 5.87 -18.54 -11.80
C PHE A 165 6.49 -18.24 -10.42
N PRO A 166 7.60 -17.47 -10.37
CA PRO A 166 7.94 -16.65 -9.22
C PRO A 166 7.39 -15.23 -9.43
N LEU A 167 6.10 -15.00 -9.11
CA LEU A 167 5.46 -13.68 -9.14
C LEU A 167 5.88 -12.85 -7.92
N LYS A 168 7.02 -12.16 -7.99
CA LYS A 168 7.36 -11.09 -7.03
C LYS A 168 7.12 -9.73 -7.69
N ASN A 169 6.50 -8.79 -6.96
CA ASN A 169 6.19 -7.41 -7.40
C ASN A 169 5.12 -7.27 -8.51
N LEU A 170 3.99 -7.97 -8.38
CA LEU A 170 2.85 -7.79 -9.30
C LEU A 170 1.92 -6.66 -8.82
N PRO A 171 1.70 -5.59 -9.60
CA PRO A 171 0.69 -4.59 -9.30
C PRO A 171 -0.71 -5.21 -9.21
N VAL A 172 -1.52 -4.77 -8.24
CA VAL A 172 -2.88 -5.27 -8.04
C VAL A 172 -3.87 -4.10 -8.16
N LEU A 173 -4.78 -4.18 -9.13
CA LEU A 173 -5.87 -3.24 -9.31
C LEU A 173 -7.12 -3.81 -8.65
N LYS A 174 -7.56 -3.21 -7.53
CA LYS A 174 -8.73 -3.68 -6.79
C LYS A 174 -10.01 -2.99 -7.28
N LEU A 175 -11.04 -3.77 -7.56
CA LEU A 175 -12.41 -3.30 -7.77
C LEU A 175 -13.03 -2.83 -6.46
N SER A 176 -13.76 -1.72 -6.50
CA SER A 176 -14.62 -1.27 -5.42
C SER A 176 -15.88 -2.15 -5.35
N ILE A 177 -16.57 -2.12 -4.20
CA ILE A 177 -17.81 -2.87 -3.99
C ILE A 177 -18.86 -2.48 -5.04
N ASP A 178 -18.97 -1.19 -5.35
CA ASP A 178 -19.93 -0.70 -6.36
C ASP A 178 -19.57 -1.15 -7.77
N GLU A 179 -18.26 -1.27 -8.08
CA GLU A 179 -17.78 -1.73 -9.39
C GLU A 179 -18.00 -3.24 -9.59
N GLU A 180 -17.99 -4.05 -8.52
CA GLU A 180 -18.16 -5.52 -8.60
C GLU A 180 -19.59 -6.02 -8.33
N THR A 181 -20.51 -5.16 -7.90
CA THR A 181 -21.92 -5.52 -7.63
C THR A 181 -22.85 -5.27 -8.81
N GLY A 182 -22.31 -4.73 -9.92
CA GLY A 182 -23.05 -4.45 -11.15
C GLY A 182 -23.17 -5.62 -12.13
N THR A 183 -23.75 -5.33 -13.29
CA THR A 183 -23.82 -6.23 -14.45
C THR A 183 -22.44 -6.53 -15.03
N SER A 184 -22.32 -7.59 -15.85
CA SER A 184 -21.07 -7.91 -16.56
C SER A 184 -20.50 -6.75 -17.37
N LYS A 185 -21.35 -5.88 -17.94
CA LYS A 185 -20.92 -4.65 -18.62
C LYS A 185 -20.26 -3.65 -17.68
N GLN A 186 -20.86 -3.42 -16.51
CA GLN A 186 -20.32 -2.48 -15.51
C GLN A 186 -18.98 -2.98 -14.97
N ILE A 187 -18.87 -4.28 -14.71
CA ILE A 187 -17.60 -4.91 -14.30
C ILE A 187 -16.54 -4.72 -15.40
N SER A 188 -16.90 -5.00 -16.65
CA SER A 188 -15.99 -4.83 -17.80
C SER A 188 -15.50 -3.38 -17.94
N GLU A 189 -16.41 -2.40 -17.86
CA GLU A 189 -16.10 -0.98 -17.94
C GLU A 189 -15.19 -0.53 -16.79
N ALA A 190 -15.47 -0.96 -15.56
CA ALA A 190 -14.63 -0.67 -14.40
C ALA A 190 -13.20 -1.22 -14.58
N ILE A 191 -13.07 -2.47 -15.04
CA ILE A 191 -11.77 -3.09 -15.31
C ILE A 191 -11.04 -2.33 -16.43
N LYS A 192 -11.71 -2.02 -17.55
CA LYS A 192 -11.13 -1.25 -18.66
C LYS A 192 -10.62 0.11 -18.20
N ASN A 193 -11.42 0.82 -17.41
CA ASN A 193 -11.05 2.13 -16.88
C ASN A 193 -9.81 2.06 -15.99
N LYS A 194 -9.72 1.07 -15.10
CA LYS A 194 -8.53 0.88 -14.26
C LYS A 194 -7.30 0.47 -15.05
N LEU A 195 -7.44 -0.43 -16.03
CA LEU A 195 -6.34 -0.84 -16.90
C LEU A 195 -5.82 0.32 -17.75
N ASN A 196 -6.72 1.12 -18.33
CA ASN A 196 -6.36 2.31 -19.09
C ASN A 196 -5.66 3.34 -18.22
N TRP A 197 -6.16 3.59 -17.00
CA TRP A 197 -5.52 4.48 -16.05
C TRP A 197 -4.11 3.99 -15.66
N PHE A 198 -3.96 2.70 -15.37
CA PHE A 198 -2.67 2.09 -15.06
C PHE A 198 -1.68 2.17 -16.25
N LYS A 199 -2.18 2.02 -17.48
CA LYS A 199 -1.40 2.18 -18.73
C LYS A 199 -1.01 3.63 -19.02
N LEU A 200 -1.74 4.62 -18.50
CA LEU A 200 -1.35 6.03 -18.63
C LEU A 200 -0.18 6.37 -17.69
N GLU A 201 -0.07 5.67 -16.56
CA GLU A 201 1.01 5.85 -15.59
C GLU A 201 2.27 5.02 -15.92
N ASN A 202 2.15 3.90 -16.66
CA ASN A 202 3.23 2.98 -17.03
C ASN A 202 2.97 2.29 -18.39
N ASP A 203 3.96 1.64 -19.00
CA ASP A 203 3.67 0.70 -20.10
C ASP A 203 2.76 -0.46 -19.63
N LEU A 204 2.00 -1.06 -20.55
CA LEU A 204 1.13 -2.19 -20.24
C LEU A 204 1.97 -3.39 -19.77
N GLN A 205 2.02 -3.58 -18.45
CA GLN A 205 2.80 -4.62 -17.77
C GLN A 205 1.87 -5.67 -17.15
N LYS A 206 2.46 -6.75 -16.64
CA LYS A 206 1.75 -7.80 -15.88
C LYS A 206 1.04 -7.16 -14.68
N VAL A 207 -0.25 -7.44 -14.52
CA VAL A 207 -1.10 -6.87 -13.47
C VAL A 207 -2.13 -7.90 -13.01
N ALA A 208 -2.49 -7.90 -11.73
CA ALA A 208 -3.61 -8.66 -11.20
C ALA A 208 -4.83 -7.77 -10.98
N ILE A 209 -6.03 -8.30 -11.23
CA ILE A 209 -7.29 -7.66 -10.85
C ILE A 209 -7.83 -8.34 -9.59
N ALA A 210 -8.05 -7.57 -8.53
CA ALA A 210 -8.58 -8.07 -7.27
C ALA A 210 -10.03 -7.63 -7.04
N MET A 211 -10.83 -8.48 -6.42
CA MET A 211 -12.21 -8.19 -6.05
C MET A 211 -12.55 -8.84 -4.70
N ILE A 212 -13.56 -8.32 -3.99
CA ILE A 212 -14.06 -8.96 -2.78
C ILE A 212 -14.87 -10.21 -3.15
N GLY A 213 -15.70 -10.12 -4.20
CA GLY A 213 -16.54 -11.22 -4.67
C GLY A 213 -17.83 -11.33 -3.87
N LYS A 214 -18.89 -11.83 -4.50
CA LYS A 214 -20.18 -12.05 -3.82
C LYS A 214 -20.08 -13.25 -2.88
N LYS A 215 -20.61 -13.14 -1.65
CA LYS A 215 -20.78 -14.31 -0.77
C LYS A 215 -21.84 -15.25 -1.35
N ASN A 216 -21.54 -16.54 -1.45
CA ASN A 216 -22.43 -17.57 -2.00
C ASN A 216 -22.98 -17.20 -3.38
N PRO A 217 -22.11 -17.02 -4.40
CA PRO A 217 -22.53 -16.62 -5.73
C PRO A 217 -23.36 -17.72 -6.40
N THR A 218 -24.40 -17.33 -7.13
CA THR A 218 -25.14 -18.25 -8.00
C THR A 218 -24.36 -18.53 -9.28
N PHE A 219 -24.77 -19.55 -10.04
CA PHE A 219 -24.18 -19.83 -11.35
C PHE A 219 -24.27 -18.62 -12.31
N LEU A 220 -25.40 -17.91 -12.29
CA LEU A 220 -25.59 -16.70 -13.09
C LEU A 220 -24.65 -15.57 -12.66
N ASP A 221 -24.41 -15.42 -11.35
CA ASP A 221 -23.44 -14.45 -10.84
C ASP A 221 -22.03 -14.79 -11.36
N ILE A 222 -21.62 -16.05 -11.27
CA ILE A 222 -20.31 -16.50 -11.78
C ILE A 222 -20.15 -16.21 -13.28
N GLN A 223 -21.17 -16.49 -14.09
CA GLN A 223 -21.13 -16.18 -15.52
C GLN A 223 -21.04 -14.68 -15.79
N ALA A 224 -21.76 -13.86 -15.01
CA ALA A 224 -21.69 -12.41 -15.13
C ALA A 224 -20.29 -11.89 -14.78
N TYR A 225 -19.69 -12.39 -13.70
CA TYR A 225 -18.30 -12.09 -13.35
C TYR A 225 -17.35 -12.51 -14.46
N ALA A 226 -17.38 -13.79 -14.86
CA ALA A 226 -16.46 -14.33 -15.86
C ALA A 226 -16.52 -13.52 -17.17
N LYS A 227 -17.73 -13.19 -17.65
CA LYS A 227 -17.91 -12.34 -18.83
C LYS A 227 -17.36 -10.92 -18.61
N GLY A 228 -17.65 -10.31 -17.46
CA GLY A 228 -17.14 -8.98 -17.14
C GLY A 228 -15.61 -8.92 -17.10
N PHE A 229 -14.96 -9.95 -16.54
CA PHE A 229 -13.51 -10.07 -16.52
C PHE A 229 -12.93 -10.29 -17.92
N VAL A 230 -13.47 -11.22 -18.71
CA VAL A 230 -12.99 -11.49 -20.08
C VAL A 230 -13.14 -10.25 -20.96
N ASP A 231 -14.32 -9.63 -20.97
CA ASP A 231 -14.59 -8.44 -21.75
C ASP A 231 -13.74 -7.24 -21.25
N GLY A 232 -13.53 -7.14 -19.94
CA GLY A 232 -12.78 -6.07 -19.28
C GLY A 232 -11.27 -6.13 -19.50
N MET A 233 -10.73 -7.34 -19.59
CA MET A 233 -9.29 -7.60 -19.70
C MET A 233 -8.84 -7.94 -21.13
N GLN A 234 -9.61 -7.56 -22.16
CA GLN A 234 -9.24 -7.81 -23.57
C GLN A 234 -7.82 -7.35 -23.92
N GLN A 235 -7.36 -6.22 -23.39
CA GLN A 235 -5.99 -5.75 -23.61
C GLN A 235 -4.93 -6.71 -23.03
N ILE A 236 -5.21 -7.37 -21.90
CA ILE A 236 -4.33 -8.41 -21.32
C ILE A 236 -4.34 -9.66 -22.21
N ILE A 237 -5.50 -9.97 -22.79
CA ILE A 237 -5.66 -11.08 -23.73
C ILE A 237 -4.84 -10.85 -25.00
N GLU A 238 -5.06 -9.71 -25.67
CA GLU A 238 -4.45 -9.32 -26.94
C GLU A 238 -2.93 -9.16 -26.86
N ASN A 239 -2.39 -8.73 -25.71
CA ASN A 239 -0.95 -8.55 -25.51
C ASN A 239 -0.26 -9.80 -24.92
N ASP A 240 -0.95 -10.95 -24.91
CA ASP A 240 -0.49 -12.21 -24.35
C ASP A 240 0.09 -12.11 -22.92
N LEU A 241 -0.51 -11.24 -22.12
CA LEU A 241 -0.16 -11.07 -20.71
C LEU A 241 -0.91 -12.09 -19.85
N PRO A 242 -0.35 -12.49 -18.69
CA PRO A 242 -0.99 -13.46 -17.81
C PRO A 242 -2.31 -12.90 -17.26
N PHE A 243 -3.35 -13.72 -17.27
CA PHE A 243 -4.67 -13.33 -16.81
C PHE A 243 -4.80 -13.65 -15.32
N ILE A 244 -4.58 -12.66 -14.46
CA ILE A 244 -4.47 -12.88 -13.00
C ILE A 244 -5.64 -12.22 -12.28
N VAL A 245 -6.43 -13.03 -11.57
CA VAL A 245 -7.60 -12.62 -10.78
C VAL A 245 -7.42 -13.06 -9.33
N ILE A 246 -7.72 -12.15 -8.40
CA ILE A 246 -7.66 -12.42 -6.96
C ILE A 246 -9.05 -12.16 -6.36
N VAL A 247 -9.57 -13.12 -5.61
CA VAL A 247 -10.90 -13.00 -4.97
C VAL A 247 -10.78 -13.18 -3.47
N GLU A 248 -11.42 -12.34 -2.68
CA GLU A 248 -11.39 -12.46 -1.20
C GLU A 248 -12.40 -13.48 -0.63
N ASN A 249 -13.54 -13.65 -1.29
CA ASN A 249 -14.51 -14.68 -0.92
C ASN A 249 -14.28 -15.96 -1.71
N ASP A 250 -14.69 -17.09 -1.14
CA ASP A 250 -14.52 -18.45 -1.68
C ASP A 250 -15.32 -18.64 -2.99
N MET A 251 -14.72 -18.25 -4.10
CA MET A 251 -15.29 -18.40 -5.44
C MET A 251 -14.25 -18.36 -6.57
N ALA A 252 -12.95 -18.18 -6.28
CA ALA A 252 -11.92 -18.05 -7.30
C ALA A 252 -11.81 -19.32 -8.14
N LYS A 253 -11.96 -20.51 -7.54
CA LYS A 253 -11.97 -21.78 -8.30
C LYS A 253 -13.05 -21.82 -9.37
N VAL A 254 -14.30 -21.56 -9.01
CA VAL A 254 -15.44 -21.65 -9.94
C VAL A 254 -15.41 -20.52 -10.95
N LEU A 255 -15.01 -19.31 -10.53
CA LEU A 255 -14.81 -18.17 -11.42
C LEU A 255 -13.69 -18.44 -12.43
N GLY A 256 -12.54 -18.96 -11.98
CA GLY A 256 -11.41 -19.29 -12.83
C GLY A 256 -11.77 -20.32 -13.89
N GLN A 257 -12.53 -21.37 -13.51
CA GLN A 257 -13.04 -22.36 -14.46
C GLN A 257 -13.98 -21.74 -15.50
N ALA A 258 -14.89 -20.86 -15.07
CA ALA A 258 -15.79 -20.17 -15.99
C ALA A 258 -15.04 -19.26 -16.97
N ILE A 259 -14.02 -18.53 -16.50
CA ILE A 259 -13.14 -17.73 -17.36
C ILE A 259 -12.37 -18.62 -18.33
N TYR A 260 -11.84 -19.78 -17.87
CA TYR A 260 -11.09 -20.69 -18.74
C TYR A 260 -11.91 -21.20 -19.91
N ALA A 261 -13.16 -21.58 -19.62
CA ALA A 261 -14.10 -22.04 -20.63
C ALA A 261 -14.45 -20.94 -21.64
N LEU A 262 -14.61 -19.69 -21.19
CA LEU A 262 -14.87 -18.54 -22.08
C LEU A 262 -13.67 -18.19 -22.97
N LEU A 263 -12.46 -18.53 -22.54
CA LEU A 263 -11.21 -18.33 -23.29
C LEU A 263 -10.77 -19.57 -24.08
N ASN A 264 -11.71 -20.48 -24.38
CA ASN A 264 -11.48 -21.72 -25.14
C ASN A 264 -10.34 -22.61 -24.61
N TYR A 265 -10.00 -22.51 -23.32
CA TYR A 265 -8.91 -23.28 -22.70
C TYR A 265 -7.51 -22.99 -23.26
N GLU A 266 -7.33 -21.88 -23.99
CA GLU A 266 -6.06 -21.56 -24.68
C GLU A 266 -5.16 -20.63 -23.86
N LYS A 267 -5.73 -19.82 -22.98
CA LYS A 267 -5.00 -18.80 -22.22
C LYS A 267 -4.66 -19.25 -20.81
N GLU A 268 -3.43 -18.98 -20.37
CA GLU A 268 -3.04 -19.16 -18.98
C GLU A 268 -3.77 -18.16 -18.08
N ILE A 269 -4.42 -18.70 -17.04
CA ILE A 269 -5.17 -17.94 -16.04
C ILE A 269 -4.70 -18.35 -14.66
N VAL A 270 -4.63 -17.37 -13.77
CA VAL A 270 -4.36 -17.57 -12.36
C VAL A 270 -5.50 -16.92 -11.59
N CYS A 271 -6.34 -17.75 -10.96
CA CYS A 271 -7.42 -17.28 -10.09
C CYS A 271 -7.16 -17.77 -8.66
N ILE A 272 -7.03 -16.85 -7.70
CA ILE A 272 -6.59 -17.15 -6.33
C ILE A 272 -7.63 -16.69 -5.32
N ASP A 273 -8.01 -17.59 -4.41
CA ASP A 273 -8.81 -17.27 -3.22
C ASP A 273 -7.91 -16.74 -2.09
N SER A 274 -8.23 -15.58 -1.55
CA SER A 274 -7.57 -15.02 -0.36
C SER A 274 -8.39 -15.38 0.88
N VAL A 275 -7.94 -16.35 1.67
CA VAL A 275 -8.61 -16.75 2.91
C VAL A 275 -8.75 -15.55 3.85
N LYS A 276 -10.00 -15.23 4.23
CA LYS A 276 -10.28 -14.26 5.29
C LYS A 276 -9.59 -14.68 6.59
N VAL A 277 -8.71 -13.83 7.08
CA VAL A 277 -8.21 -13.90 8.45
C VAL A 277 -9.39 -13.64 9.39
N GLU A 278 -9.87 -14.68 10.05
CA GLU A 278 -10.88 -14.54 11.10
C GLU A 278 -10.31 -13.77 12.30
N LYS A 279 -11.07 -12.75 12.72
CA LYS A 279 -10.94 -12.09 14.01
C LYS A 279 -11.06 -13.13 15.14
N TRP A 280 -10.01 -13.33 15.92
CA TRP A 280 -10.13 -13.62 17.35
C TRP A 280 -9.28 -12.63 18.16
N ARG A 281 -9.99 -11.72 18.84
CA ARG A 281 -9.51 -10.92 19.96
C ARG A 281 -9.70 -11.78 21.22
N LEU A 282 -8.67 -11.94 22.05
CA LEU A 282 -8.86 -12.06 23.50
C LEU A 282 -7.89 -11.11 24.20
N TYR A 283 -8.47 -10.19 24.97
CA TYR A 283 -7.81 -9.25 25.85
C TYR A 283 -7.26 -9.97 27.09
N ARG A 284 -5.99 -9.69 27.41
CA ARG A 284 -5.42 -9.27 28.72
C ARG A 284 -6.15 -9.71 30.00
N TYR A 285 -5.44 -10.40 30.92
CA TYR A 285 -5.25 -9.97 32.33
C TYR A 285 -4.11 -10.75 33.03
N TRP A 286 -3.56 -10.11 34.06
CA TRP A 286 -2.32 -10.36 34.81
C TRP A 286 -2.47 -11.36 35.98
N LYS A 287 -1.32 -11.95 36.38
CA LYS A 287 -0.84 -12.31 37.74
C LYS A 287 -1.30 -13.60 38.49
N THR A 288 -0.26 -14.40 38.81
CA THR A 288 0.07 -15.12 40.08
C THR A 288 -0.91 -16.12 40.69
N TYR A 289 -0.49 -17.38 40.91
CA TYR A 289 0.19 -17.88 42.13
C TYR A 289 0.39 -19.40 42.04
N SER A 290 1.54 -19.86 42.58
CA SER A 290 1.94 -21.24 42.94
C SER A 290 2.54 -22.11 41.83
#